data_AF-A0A7V3RER0-F1
#
_entry.id   AF-A0A7V3RER0-F1
#
_cell.length_a   1.000
_cell.length_b   1.000
_cell.length_c   1.000
_cell.angle_alpha   90.00
_cell.angle_beta   90.00
_cell.angle_gamma   90.00
#
_symmetry.space_group_name_H-M   'P 1'
#
loop_
_entity.id
_entity.type
_entity.pdbx_description
1 polymer ?
#
loop_
_entity_poly.entity_id
_entity_poly.type
_entity_poly.pdbx_seq_one_letter_code
_entity_poly.pdbx_strand_id
1 'polypeptide(L)'
;MTLFSVIFPVSKRWIDKVLVFTEVRSVSESLRYAKMLSYTVNNNVEVQLSKSVKIISGKNSYEKEKLSLINFDGIKTVAFAKGVPYISGTVKIYFRGTRVATLTVLPITGLINVEWGW
;
A
#
# COMPACT_ATOMS: atom_id res chain seq x y z
N MET A 1 42.04 -2.47 7.87
CA MET A 1 41.20 -2.92 6.73
C MET A 1 39.86 -3.46 7.26
N THR A 2 39.06 -2.62 7.94
CA THR A 2 37.95 -3.13 8.80
C THR A 2 36.76 -2.19 9.03
N LEU A 3 36.77 -0.92 8.61
CA LEU A 3 35.59 -0.05 8.75
C LEU A 3 34.54 -0.26 7.63
N PHE A 4 34.97 -0.53 6.40
CA PHE A 4 34.04 -0.70 5.27
C PHE A 4 33.12 -1.91 5.40
N SER A 5 33.54 -2.97 6.10
CA SER A 5 32.74 -4.20 6.28
C SER A 5 31.58 -4.04 7.26
N VAL A 6 31.59 -3.02 8.12
CA VAL A 6 30.51 -2.75 9.09
C VAL A 6 29.57 -1.64 8.57
N ILE A 7 30.11 -0.64 7.86
CA ILE A 7 29.32 0.49 7.34
C ILE A 7 28.38 0.02 6.21
N PHE A 8 28.84 -0.85 5.32
CA PHE A 8 28.05 -1.35 4.19
C PHE A 8 26.78 -2.14 4.58
N PRO A 9 26.82 -3.11 5.52
CA PRO A 9 25.61 -3.84 5.91
C PRO A 9 24.62 -2.97 6.68
N VAL A 10 25.09 -1.99 7.46
CA VAL A 10 24.21 -1.06 8.20
C VAL A 10 23.53 -0.08 7.25
N SER A 11 24.27 0.53 6.32
CA SER A 11 23.70 1.43 5.32
C SER A 11 22.73 0.71 4.39
N LYS A 12 23.05 -0.52 3.96
CA LYS A 12 22.16 -1.36 3.16
C LYS A 12 20.84 -1.67 3.88
N ARG A 13 20.89 -2.01 5.18
CA ARG A 13 19.67 -2.23 5.98
C ARG A 13 18.83 -0.97 6.09
N TRP A 14 19.46 0.19 6.23
CA TRP A 14 18.74 1.46 6.31
C TRP A 14 18.08 1.83 4.97
N ILE A 15 18.80 1.64 3.85
CA ILE A 15 18.26 1.86 2.50
C ILE A 15 17.09 0.92 2.21
N ASP A 16 17.23 -0.38 2.50
CA ASP A 16 16.15 -1.37 2.34
C ASP A 16 14.91 -0.95 3.15
N LYS A 17 15.11 -0.48 4.39
CA LYS A 17 14.05 0.04 5.27
C LYS A 17 13.34 1.26 4.67
N VAL A 18 14.08 2.24 4.17
CA VAL A 18 13.52 3.44 3.53
C VAL A 18 12.72 3.08 2.29
N LEU A 19 13.23 2.19 1.43
CA LEU A 19 12.55 1.76 0.22
C LEU A 19 11.23 1.04 0.52
N VAL A 20 11.22 0.11 1.48
CA VAL A 20 10.00 -0.57 1.93
C VAL A 20 9.00 0.43 2.49
N PHE A 21 9.47 1.40 3.29
CA PHE A 21 8.61 2.44 3.84
C PHE A 21 7.95 3.27 2.73
N THR A 22 8.69 3.64 1.69
CA THR A 22 8.15 4.39 0.55
C THR A 22 7.12 3.60 -0.25
N GLU A 23 7.35 2.30 -0.52
CA GLU A 23 6.39 1.46 -1.24
C GLU A 23 5.09 1.27 -0.43
N VAL A 24 5.18 0.99 0.88
CA VAL A 24 4.00 0.89 1.76
C VAL A 24 3.25 2.23 1.83
N ARG A 25 3.97 3.34 1.90
CA ARG A 25 3.37 4.68 1.93
C ARG A 25 2.62 4.97 0.63
N SER A 26 3.20 4.68 -0.52
CA SER A 26 2.54 4.82 -1.83
C SER A 26 1.22 4.05 -1.90
N VAL A 27 1.21 2.81 -1.41
CA VAL A 27 -0.03 2.00 -1.33
C VAL A 27 -1.09 2.70 -0.48
N SER A 28 -0.71 3.19 0.70
CA SER A 28 -1.63 3.88 1.60
C SER A 28 -2.17 5.18 1.00
N GLU A 29 -1.33 5.95 0.30
CA GLU A 29 -1.70 7.19 -0.36
C GLU A 29 -2.60 6.94 -1.57
N SER A 30 -2.38 5.84 -2.30
CA SER A 30 -3.24 5.40 -3.40
C SER A 30 -4.65 5.04 -2.92
N LEU A 31 -4.76 4.35 -1.78
CA LEU A 31 -6.04 4.06 -1.14
C LEU A 31 -6.75 5.33 -0.65
N ARG A 32 -6.02 6.25 -0.03
CA ARG A 32 -6.57 7.55 0.39
C ARG A 32 -7.05 8.37 -0.80
N TYR A 33 -6.28 8.37 -1.88
CA TYR A 33 -6.63 9.04 -3.12
C TYR A 33 -7.88 8.43 -3.75
N ALA A 34 -8.00 7.11 -3.82
CA ALA A 34 -9.20 6.44 -4.33
C ALA A 34 -10.44 6.75 -3.48
N LYS A 35 -10.31 6.78 -2.16
CA LYS A 35 -11.38 7.23 -1.25
C LYS A 35 -11.82 8.65 -1.59
N MET A 36 -10.89 9.59 -1.68
CA MET A 36 -11.17 10.98 -2.05
C MET A 36 -11.82 11.08 -3.43
N LEU A 37 -11.29 10.37 -4.43
CA LEU A 37 -11.83 10.34 -5.78
C LEU A 37 -13.27 9.82 -5.81
N SER A 38 -13.57 8.76 -5.07
CA SER A 38 -14.94 8.22 -4.98
C SER A 38 -15.93 9.20 -4.36
N TYR A 39 -15.46 10.07 -3.46
CA TYR A 39 -16.26 11.14 -2.87
C TYR A 39 -16.51 12.26 -3.89
N THR A 40 -15.46 12.74 -4.56
CA THR A 40 -15.55 13.86 -5.52
C THR A 40 -16.33 13.51 -6.78
N VAL A 41 -16.11 12.32 -7.33
CA VAL A 41 -16.72 11.89 -8.60
C VAL A 41 -18.08 11.19 -8.37
N ASN A 42 -18.45 10.98 -7.09
CA ASN A 42 -19.68 10.29 -6.68
C ASN A 42 -19.88 8.92 -7.37
N ASN A 43 -18.77 8.25 -7.68
CA ASN A 43 -18.72 7.01 -8.45
C ASN A 43 -17.94 5.92 -7.69
N ASN A 44 -18.12 4.68 -8.12
CA ASN A 44 -17.41 3.54 -7.54
C ASN A 44 -15.95 3.56 -8.02
N VAL A 45 -15.04 3.50 -7.06
CA VAL A 45 -13.60 3.47 -7.30
C VAL A 45 -13.02 2.23 -6.64
N GLU A 46 -12.33 1.41 -7.41
CA GLU A 46 -11.66 0.21 -6.95
C GLU A 46 -10.15 0.39 -6.98
N VAL A 47 -9.48 -0.14 -5.98
CA VAL A 47 -8.03 -0.21 -5.88
C VAL A 47 -7.65 -1.67 -5.85
N GLN A 48 -6.98 -2.12 -6.91
CA GLN A 48 -6.40 -3.44 -6.98
C GLN A 48 -4.92 -3.36 -6.58
N LEU A 49 -4.61 -4.06 -5.50
CA LEU A 49 -3.29 -4.23 -4.93
C LEU A 49 -2.66 -5.51 -5.49
N SER A 50 -1.69 -5.32 -6.36
CA SER A 50 -0.85 -6.38 -6.92
C SER A 50 0.61 -5.92 -6.91
N LYS A 51 1.46 -6.47 -7.78
CA LYS A 51 2.78 -5.86 -8.06
C LYS A 51 2.67 -4.50 -8.75
N SER A 52 1.48 -4.06 -9.13
CA SER A 52 1.17 -2.65 -9.36
C SER A 52 -0.12 -2.26 -8.65
N VAL A 53 -0.20 -1.00 -8.22
CA VAL A 53 -1.44 -0.44 -7.67
C VAL A 53 -2.24 0.13 -8.82
N LYS A 54 -3.42 -0.44 -9.08
CA LYS A 54 -4.33 0.03 -10.13
C LYS A 54 -5.57 0.63 -9.50
N ILE A 55 -5.91 1.85 -9.90
CA ILE A 55 -7.13 2.54 -9.48
C ILE A 55 -8.10 2.54 -10.66
N ILE A 56 -9.23 1.88 -10.50
CA ILE A 56 -10.27 1.73 -11.52
C ILE A 56 -11.44 2.61 -11.12
N SER A 57 -11.83 3.55 -11.96
CA SER A 57 -12.96 4.44 -11.75
C SER A 57 -13.83 4.46 -13.01
N GLY A 58 -14.95 3.73 -13.00
CA GLY A 58 -15.81 3.59 -14.18
C GLY A 58 -15.05 2.99 -15.37
N LYS A 59 -14.98 3.72 -16.50
CA LYS A 59 -14.26 3.28 -17.72
C LYS A 59 -12.76 3.60 -17.72
N ASN A 60 -12.26 4.36 -16.74
CA ASN A 60 -10.86 4.78 -16.70
C ASN A 60 -10.08 3.95 -15.67
N SER A 61 -8.96 3.37 -16.10
CA SER A 61 -7.97 2.76 -15.20
C SER A 61 -6.73 3.64 -15.13
N TYR A 62 -6.36 4.04 -13.93
CA TYR A 62 -5.11 4.73 -13.65
C TYR A 62 -4.16 3.71 -12.99
N GLU A 63 -3.15 3.25 -13.73
CA GLU A 63 -2.06 2.47 -13.14
C GLU A 63 -1.15 3.43 -12.39
N LYS A 64 -1.12 3.32 -11.06
CA LYS A 64 -0.54 4.38 -10.23
C LYS A 64 0.89 4.14 -9.81
N GLU A 65 1.40 2.91 -9.73
CA GLU A 65 2.84 2.67 -9.51
C GLU A 65 3.17 1.17 -9.56
N LYS A 66 4.38 0.83 -10.01
CA LYS A 66 4.93 -0.54 -9.99
C LYS A 66 5.66 -0.75 -8.66
N LEU A 67 5.24 -1.75 -7.91
CA LEU A 67 5.83 -2.15 -6.63
C LEU A 67 6.82 -3.29 -6.88
N SER A 68 8.06 -3.06 -6.48
CA SER A 68 9.19 -3.91 -6.87
C SER A 68 9.71 -4.78 -5.73
N LEU A 69 9.54 -4.34 -4.48
CA LEU A 69 10.18 -4.95 -3.32
C LEU A 69 9.20 -5.66 -2.38
N ILE A 70 7.96 -5.19 -2.32
CA ILE A 70 6.95 -5.73 -1.40
C ILE A 70 6.01 -6.76 -2.04
N ASN A 71 5.63 -7.75 -1.24
CA ASN A 71 4.58 -8.73 -1.56
C ASN A 71 3.38 -8.51 -0.64
N PHE A 72 2.19 -8.86 -1.14
CA PHE A 72 0.93 -8.71 -0.43
C PHE A 72 0.30 -10.07 -0.12
N ASP A 73 -0.26 -10.18 1.08
CA ASP A 73 -1.15 -11.28 1.49
C ASP A 73 -2.42 -10.71 2.13
N GLY A 74 -3.54 -11.42 1.98
CA GLY A 74 -4.87 -10.95 2.38
C GLY A 74 -5.63 -10.27 1.24
N ILE A 75 -6.30 -9.16 1.53
CA ILE A 75 -7.20 -8.51 0.58
C ILE A 75 -6.42 -7.85 -0.55
N LYS A 76 -6.75 -8.23 -1.79
CA LYS A 76 -6.12 -7.69 -3.00
C LYS A 76 -6.92 -6.57 -3.65
N THR A 77 -8.18 -6.39 -3.27
CA THR A 77 -9.04 -5.35 -3.85
C THR A 77 -9.73 -4.60 -2.72
N VAL A 78 -9.62 -3.29 -2.74
CA VAL A 78 -10.34 -2.39 -1.83
C VAL A 78 -11.19 -1.49 -2.71
N ALA A 79 -12.44 -1.25 -2.33
CA ALA A 79 -13.34 -0.46 -3.17
C ALA A 79 -14.18 0.50 -2.36
N PHE A 80 -14.41 1.68 -2.95
CA PHE A 80 -15.04 2.83 -2.32
C PHE A 80 -16.20 3.34 -3.16
N ALA A 81 -17.29 3.71 -2.51
CA ALA A 81 -18.43 4.40 -3.09
C ALA A 81 -18.72 5.63 -2.21
N LYS A 82 -18.71 6.82 -2.81
CA LYS A 82 -18.98 8.09 -2.10
C LYS A 82 -18.12 8.29 -0.84
N GLY A 83 -16.85 7.87 -0.89
CA GLY A 83 -15.92 7.95 0.24
C GLY A 83 -16.06 6.84 1.28
N VAL A 84 -17.04 5.95 1.16
CA VAL A 84 -17.25 4.82 2.07
C VAL A 84 -16.73 3.54 1.44
N PRO A 85 -15.90 2.73 2.12
CA PRO A 85 -15.46 1.46 1.58
C PRO A 85 -16.61 0.43 1.63
N TYR A 86 -16.87 -0.22 0.50
CA TYR A 86 -17.78 -1.37 0.42
C TYR A 86 -17.03 -2.70 0.26
N ILE A 87 -15.77 -2.65 -0.18
CA ILE A 87 -14.82 -3.76 -0.05
C ILE A 87 -13.67 -3.26 0.83
N SER A 88 -13.48 -3.91 1.97
CA SER A 88 -12.53 -3.48 3.01
C SER A 88 -11.93 -4.67 3.76
N GLY A 89 -10.82 -4.42 4.45
CA GLY A 89 -10.21 -5.34 5.40
C GLY A 89 -8.70 -5.18 5.43
N THR A 90 -7.99 -6.28 5.66
CA THR A 90 -6.57 -6.23 6.02
C THR A 90 -5.67 -6.80 4.93
N VAL A 91 -4.55 -6.12 4.73
CA VAL A 91 -3.48 -6.48 3.80
C VAL A 91 -2.18 -6.55 4.58
N LYS A 92 -1.56 -7.71 4.58
CA LYS A 92 -0.23 -7.91 5.16
C LYS A 92 0.81 -7.68 4.08
N ILE A 93 1.82 -6.88 4.41
CA ILE A 93 2.89 -6.50 3.50
C ILE A 93 4.17 -7.19 3.95
N TYR A 94 4.83 -7.88 3.01
CA TYR A 94 6.02 -8.66 3.25
C TYR A 94 7.19 -8.13 2.42
N PHE A 95 8.36 -8.03 3.04
CA PHE A 95 9.63 -7.78 2.36
C PHE A 95 10.58 -8.95 2.62
N ARG A 96 11.08 -9.58 1.54
CA ARG A 96 11.96 -10.76 1.61
C ARG A 96 11.44 -11.85 2.57
N GLY A 97 10.12 -12.11 2.56
CA GLY A 97 9.47 -13.13 3.40
C GLY A 97 9.16 -12.70 4.84
N THR A 98 9.58 -11.50 5.28
CA THR A 98 9.28 -10.97 6.62
C THR A 98 8.11 -10.00 6.55
N ARG A 99 7.13 -10.12 7.45
CA ARG A 99 6.02 -9.16 7.55
C ARG A 99 6.55 -7.82 8.05
N VAL A 100 6.41 -6.77 7.25
CA VAL A 100 6.93 -5.43 7.55
C VAL A 100 5.83 -4.45 7.94
N ALA A 101 4.62 -4.61 7.40
CA ALA A 101 3.50 -3.77 7.74
C ALA A 101 2.18 -4.52 7.59
N THR A 102 1.17 -4.07 8.32
CA THR A 102 -0.21 -4.48 8.17
C THR A 102 -1.02 -3.24 7.85
N LEU A 103 -1.65 -3.21 6.68
CA LEU A 103 -2.51 -2.13 6.25
C LEU A 103 -3.96 -2.58 6.42
N THR A 104 -4.73 -1.83 7.19
CA THR A 104 -6.13 -2.14 7.47
C THR A 104 -7.00 -1.00 6.97
N VAL A 105 -7.95 -1.33 6.09
CA VAL A 105 -9.03 -0.43 5.69
C VAL A 105 -10.23 -0.79 6.52
N LEU A 106 -10.61 0.08 7.46
CA LEU A 106 -11.73 -0.17 8.34
C LEU A 106 -13.05 -0.05 7.57
N PRO A 107 -13.99 -1.00 7.77
CA PRO A 107 -15.31 -0.92 7.16
C PRO A 107 -16.03 0.35 7.64
N ILE A 108 -16.93 0.88 6.81
CA ILE A 108 -17.81 2.03 7.10
C ILE A 108 -17.08 3.37 7.21
N THR A 109 -16.03 3.47 8.03
CA THR A 109 -15.25 4.70 8.25
C THR A 109 -14.28 4.98 7.10
N GLY A 110 -13.79 3.93 6.42
CA GLY A 110 -12.72 4.05 5.43
C GLY A 110 -11.44 4.63 5.99
N LEU A 111 -11.22 4.49 7.30
CA LEU A 111 -9.95 4.83 7.92
C LEU A 111 -8.92 3.80 7.46
N ILE A 112 -7.78 4.31 6.98
CA ILE A 112 -6.67 3.50 6.49
C ILE A 112 -5.59 3.55 7.55
N ASN A 113 -5.48 2.47 8.32
CA ASN A 113 -4.47 2.30 9.36
C ASN A 113 -3.27 1.53 8.79
N VAL A 114 -2.07 1.89 9.22
CA VAL A 114 -0.82 1.21 8.86
C VAL A 114 -0.08 0.89 10.13
N GLU A 115 -0.02 -0.39 10.47
CA GLU A 115 0.72 -0.92 11.62
C GLU A 115 2.05 -1.48 11.15
N TRP A 116 3.15 -0.92 11.64
CA TRP A 116 4.51 -1.38 11.31
C TRP A 116 4.90 -2.55 12.20
N GLY A 117 5.44 -3.61 11.60
CA GLY A 117 5.74 -4.87 12.29
C GLY A 117 7.23 -5.12 12.52
N TRP A 118 8.03 -4.06 12.69
CA TRP A 118 9.49 -4.14 12.73
C TRP A 118 10.04 -4.45 14.12
#